data_AF-A0AA50G0I3-F1
#
_entry.id   AF-A0AA50G0I3-F1
#
_cell.length_a   1.000
_cell.length_b   1.000
_cell.length_c   1.000
_cell.angle_alpha   90.00
_cell.angle_beta   90.00
_cell.angle_gamma   90.00
#
_symmetry.space_group_name_H-M   'P 1'
#
loop_
_entity.id
_entity.type
_entity.pdbx_description
1 polymer ?
#
loop_
_entity_poly.entity_id
_entity_poly.type
_entity_poly.pdbx_seq_one_letter_code
_entity_poly.pdbx_strand_id
1 'polypeptide(L)'
;VYMGNVCSGYLGQAPARQAVIFGGLPKSTVCTTVNKVCSSGMKSIMLATQGLQVGSQDIILAGGMESMSNVPFYLKRGETAYGGMQLVDGIVFDGLTDVYNKFHMGNCAENTAKKLGITREQQDEYAISSYKRSAAAYAAKAFADEIVPVPVPQKRGAPPIIFSEDEEYKKVNFEKFNKLATVFQKENGTVTAGNASTLNDGAAAVLLMTAEAAQRLKVKPLARIVGYADGECDPIDFPIAPAVAIPKLLEKTGVKKEDVALWEINEAFSVVAVANQKVLELDPAKINVHGGAVSLGHPIGMSGARLVVHLCHALKKGEKGVAAICNGGGGASSIMIEK
;
A
#
# COMPACT_ATOMS: atom_id res chain seq x y z
N VAL A 1 5.35 1.44 18.95
CA VAL A 1 5.47 0.96 17.55
C VAL A 1 4.13 0.48 17.05
N TYR A 2 3.69 0.97 15.90
CA TYR A 2 2.51 0.48 15.20
C TYR A 2 2.94 -0.11 13.86
N MET A 3 2.67 -1.39 13.61
CA MET A 3 2.96 -2.02 12.32
C MET A 3 1.70 -2.61 11.72
N GLY A 4 1.40 -2.16 10.50
CA GLY A 4 0.36 -2.74 9.66
C GLY A 4 0.72 -4.15 9.24
N ASN A 5 -0.21 -5.09 9.38
CA ASN A 5 -0.09 -6.45 8.83
C ASN A 5 -1.48 -7.06 8.68
N VAL A 6 -1.77 -7.63 7.51
CA VAL A 6 -3.11 -8.13 7.17
C VAL A 6 -3.18 -9.63 7.40
N CYS A 7 -2.37 -10.39 6.66
CA CYS A 7 -2.40 -11.85 6.68
C CYS A 7 -1.52 -12.37 7.83
N SER A 8 -2.03 -12.21 9.05
CA SER A 8 -1.28 -12.52 10.28
C SER A 8 -1.25 -14.00 10.67
N GLY A 9 -1.96 -14.86 9.91
CA GLY A 9 -1.96 -16.30 10.12
C GLY A 9 -0.55 -16.89 10.08
N TYR A 10 -0.24 -17.77 11.04
CA TYR A 10 1.04 -18.49 11.14
C TYR A 10 2.30 -17.61 11.35
N LEU A 11 2.16 -16.30 11.54
CA LEU A 11 3.29 -15.42 11.88
C LEU A 11 3.78 -15.57 13.33
N GLY A 12 3.02 -16.27 14.18
CA GLY A 12 3.26 -16.34 15.63
C GLY A 12 2.69 -15.13 16.38
N GLN A 13 2.90 -15.09 17.70
CA GLN A 13 2.30 -14.07 18.55
C GLN A 13 2.89 -12.68 18.28
N ALA A 14 2.01 -11.67 18.23
CA ALA A 14 2.36 -10.25 18.17
C ALA A 14 3.39 -9.86 17.07
N PRO A 15 3.03 -9.92 15.78
CA PRO A 15 3.95 -9.62 14.67
C PRO A 15 4.73 -8.29 14.82
N ALA A 16 4.06 -7.19 15.19
CA ALA A 16 4.73 -5.90 15.41
C ALA A 16 5.81 -5.99 16.50
N ARG A 17 5.58 -6.79 17.53
CA ARG A 17 6.55 -7.02 18.62
C ARG A 17 7.73 -7.85 18.15
N GLN A 18 7.51 -8.86 17.31
CA GLN A 18 8.59 -9.63 16.70
C GLN A 18 9.52 -8.73 15.87
N ALA A 19 8.95 -7.87 15.02
CA ALA A 19 9.72 -6.89 14.25
C ALA A 19 10.57 -5.98 15.15
N VAL A 20 10.02 -5.51 16.27
CA VAL A 20 10.75 -4.68 17.25
C VAL A 20 11.89 -5.44 17.94
N ILE A 21 11.63 -6.66 18.41
CA ILE A 21 12.65 -7.46 19.11
C ILE A 21 13.77 -7.88 18.17
N PHE A 22 13.44 -8.36 16.97
CA PHE A 22 14.45 -8.75 15.97
C PHE A 22 15.15 -7.54 15.34
N GLY A 23 14.49 -6.38 15.29
CA GLY A 23 15.08 -5.10 14.91
C GLY A 23 16.01 -4.48 15.97
N GLY A 24 16.18 -5.14 17.13
CA GLY A 24 17.13 -4.71 18.17
C GLY A 24 16.63 -3.56 19.06
N LEU A 25 15.35 -3.21 19.01
CA LEU A 25 14.79 -2.18 19.89
C LEU A 25 14.63 -2.70 21.33
N PRO A 26 14.60 -1.80 22.34
CA PRO A 26 14.45 -2.19 23.74
C PRO A 26 13.21 -3.07 24.01
N LYS A 27 13.35 -4.03 24.91
CA LYS A 27 12.23 -4.88 25.35
C LYS A 27 11.10 -4.08 26.02
N SER A 28 11.36 -2.86 26.50
CA SER A 28 10.32 -1.96 27.03
C SER A 28 9.46 -1.30 25.94
N THR A 29 9.81 -1.42 24.66
CA THR A 29 9.07 -0.77 23.56
C THR A 29 7.67 -1.36 23.37
N VAL A 30 6.64 -0.54 23.54
CA VAL A 30 5.23 -0.92 23.35
C VAL A 30 4.93 -1.13 21.87
N CYS A 31 4.22 -2.20 21.54
CA CYS A 31 3.99 -2.66 20.17
C CYS A 31 2.52 -3.02 19.94
N THR A 32 1.98 -2.61 18.79
CA THR A 32 0.63 -2.99 18.35
C THR A 32 0.65 -3.33 16.87
N THR A 33 0.12 -4.49 16.51
CA THR A 33 -0.16 -4.85 15.11
C THR A 33 -1.52 -4.27 14.71
N VAL A 34 -1.60 -3.64 13.54
CA VAL A 34 -2.82 -2.97 13.05
C VAL A 34 -3.27 -3.64 11.76
N ASN A 35 -4.57 -3.90 11.64
CA ASN A 35 -5.16 -4.39 10.39
C ASN A 35 -6.32 -3.47 9.96
N LYS A 36 -6.12 -2.79 8.83
CA LYS A 36 -7.13 -2.09 8.02
C LYS A 36 -6.98 -2.50 6.54
N VAL A 37 -6.74 -3.80 6.31
CA VAL A 37 -6.41 -4.41 5.02
C VAL A 37 -5.28 -3.62 4.32
N CYS A 38 -5.41 -3.23 3.05
CA CYS A 38 -4.37 -2.51 2.31
C CYS A 38 -3.97 -1.17 2.97
N SER A 39 -4.87 -0.54 3.73
CA SER A 39 -4.62 0.71 4.45
C SER A 39 -3.84 0.52 5.76
N SER A 40 -3.49 -0.71 6.16
CA SER A 40 -2.89 -1.02 7.48
C SER A 40 -1.61 -0.22 7.77
N GLY A 41 -0.71 -0.13 6.79
CA GLY A 41 0.54 0.63 6.93
C GLY A 41 0.29 2.13 7.14
N MET A 42 -0.63 2.70 6.37
CA MET A 42 -0.99 4.12 6.50
C MET A 42 -1.75 4.38 7.80
N LYS A 43 -2.68 3.51 8.18
CA LYS A 43 -3.44 3.62 9.43
C LYS A 43 -2.53 3.54 10.65
N SER A 44 -1.46 2.75 10.59
CA SER A 44 -0.44 2.70 11.64
C SER A 44 0.27 4.05 11.82
N ILE A 45 0.60 4.74 10.72
CA ILE A 45 1.17 6.10 10.75
C ILE A 45 0.17 7.09 11.35
N MET A 46 -1.11 6.99 11.01
CA MET A 46 -2.17 7.86 11.57
C MET A 46 -2.33 7.65 13.08
N LEU A 47 -2.39 6.40 13.56
CA LEU A 47 -2.50 6.08 14.98
C LEU A 47 -1.26 6.56 15.77
N ALA A 48 -0.07 6.40 15.21
CA ALA A 48 1.15 6.94 15.79
C ALA A 48 1.11 8.48 15.86
N THR A 49 0.67 9.14 14.79
CA THR A 49 0.53 10.60 14.76
C THR A 49 -0.43 11.08 15.84
N GLN A 50 -1.56 10.40 16.04
CA GLN A 50 -2.51 10.70 17.13
C GLN A 50 -1.84 10.55 18.50
N GLY A 51 -1.07 9.49 18.71
CA GLY A 51 -0.32 9.27 19.96
C GLY A 51 0.64 10.40 20.30
N LEU A 52 1.33 10.94 19.30
CA LEU A 52 2.20 12.12 19.44
C LEU A 52 1.39 13.40 19.74
N GLN A 53 0.27 13.61 19.02
CA GLN A 53 -0.58 14.79 19.19
C GLN A 53 -1.21 14.90 20.59
N VAL A 54 -1.60 13.77 21.20
CA VAL A 54 -2.16 13.74 22.56
C VAL A 54 -1.09 13.73 23.66
N GLY A 55 0.20 13.76 23.29
CA GLY A 55 1.32 13.77 24.24
C GLY A 55 1.55 12.44 24.97
N SER A 56 0.99 11.34 24.46
CA SER A 56 1.16 10.02 25.08
C SER A 56 2.57 9.43 24.90
N GLN A 57 3.26 9.83 23.83
CA GLN A 57 4.66 9.53 23.51
C GLN A 57 5.23 10.71 22.73
N ASP A 58 6.55 10.85 22.69
CA ASP A 58 7.25 11.89 21.91
C ASP A 58 8.01 11.34 20.70
N ILE A 59 8.20 10.01 20.64
CA ILE A 59 8.84 9.28 19.54
C ILE A 59 8.07 7.97 19.30
N ILE A 60 7.61 7.73 18.06
CA ILE A 60 6.92 6.51 17.67
C ILE A 60 7.38 6.05 16.29
N LEU A 61 7.79 4.79 16.16
CA LEU A 61 7.96 4.14 14.87
C LEU A 61 6.62 3.58 14.38
N ALA A 62 6.29 3.84 13.12
CA ALA A 62 5.06 3.36 12.49
C ALA A 62 5.32 2.89 11.06
N GLY A 63 4.55 1.92 10.58
CA GLY A 63 4.76 1.40 9.23
C GLY A 63 3.85 0.24 8.92
N GLY A 64 4.29 -0.62 8.02
CA GLY A 64 3.62 -1.87 7.69
C GLY A 64 4.55 -2.90 7.08
N MET A 65 4.13 -4.15 7.17
CA MET A 65 4.88 -5.31 6.68
C MET A 65 3.91 -6.40 6.22
N GLU A 66 4.27 -7.09 5.16
CA GLU A 66 3.53 -8.26 4.68
C GLU A 66 4.50 -9.25 4.05
N SER A 67 4.25 -10.54 4.27
CA SER A 67 4.87 -11.59 3.46
C SER A 67 3.79 -12.48 2.89
N MET A 68 3.29 -12.11 1.70
CA MET A 68 2.26 -12.86 1.00
C MET A 68 2.77 -14.24 0.58
N SER A 69 4.06 -14.39 0.29
CA SER A 69 4.68 -15.69 -0.05
C SER A 69 4.62 -16.72 1.07
N ASN A 70 4.47 -16.29 2.34
CA ASN A 70 4.47 -17.16 3.51
C ASN A 70 3.09 -17.32 4.16
N VAL A 71 2.03 -16.77 3.55
CA VAL A 71 0.66 -16.92 4.08
C VAL A 71 0.24 -18.38 3.95
N PRO A 72 -0.22 -19.02 5.04
CA PRO A 72 -0.54 -20.45 5.02
C PRO A 72 -1.91 -20.71 4.38
N PHE A 73 -2.17 -21.97 4.06
CA PHE A 73 -3.52 -22.47 3.89
C PHE A 73 -4.15 -22.75 5.26
N TYR A 74 -5.47 -22.56 5.36
CA TYR A 74 -6.26 -22.79 6.56
C TYR A 74 -7.09 -24.06 6.46
N LEU A 75 -7.23 -24.71 7.60
CA LEU A 75 -8.24 -25.73 7.83
C LEU A 75 -9.07 -25.31 9.04
N LYS A 76 -10.40 -25.29 8.89
CA LYS A 76 -11.31 -24.99 10.00
C LYS A 76 -11.18 -26.05 11.08
N ARG A 77 -11.04 -25.62 12.34
CA ARG A 77 -11.06 -26.53 13.49
C ARG A 77 -12.45 -27.18 13.60
N GLY A 78 -12.46 -28.50 13.81
CA GLY A 78 -13.69 -29.27 13.97
C GLY A 78 -13.50 -30.71 13.53
N GLU A 79 -14.60 -31.45 13.46
CA GLU A 79 -14.61 -32.80 12.92
C GLU A 79 -14.49 -32.76 11.39
N THR A 80 -13.71 -33.69 10.83
CA THR A 80 -13.64 -33.85 9.37
C THR A 80 -14.85 -34.68 8.93
N ALA A 81 -15.81 -34.03 8.26
CA ALA A 81 -17.00 -34.70 7.76
C ALA A 81 -16.66 -35.73 6.66
N TYR A 82 -17.46 -36.80 6.57
CA TYR A 82 -17.40 -37.75 5.47
C TYR A 82 -17.62 -37.02 4.13
N GLY A 83 -16.75 -37.23 3.14
CA GLY A 83 -16.82 -36.56 1.83
C GLY A 83 -15.64 -35.61 1.53
N GLY A 84 -14.74 -35.38 2.49
CA GLY A 84 -13.48 -34.66 2.28
C GLY A 84 -13.43 -33.29 2.96
N MET A 85 -12.29 -32.61 2.83
CA MET A 85 -12.03 -31.31 3.45
C MET A 85 -11.43 -30.33 2.45
N GLN A 86 -11.80 -29.06 2.60
CA GLN A 86 -11.24 -27.97 1.80
C GLN A 86 -10.20 -27.21 2.60
N LEU A 87 -8.96 -27.17 2.08
CA LEU A 87 -7.96 -26.21 2.52
C LEU A 87 -8.26 -24.86 1.87
N VAL A 88 -8.25 -23.80 2.67
CA VAL A 88 -8.60 -22.45 2.25
C VAL A 88 -7.32 -21.63 2.11
N ASP A 89 -7.09 -21.00 0.96
CA ASP A 89 -5.94 -20.09 0.79
C ASP A 89 -6.12 -18.84 1.66
N GLY A 90 -5.16 -18.57 2.55
CA GLY A 90 -5.26 -17.44 3.48
C GLY A 90 -5.16 -16.07 2.81
N ILE A 91 -4.44 -15.96 1.69
CA ILE A 91 -4.35 -14.71 0.92
C ILE A 91 -5.72 -14.38 0.35
N VAL A 92 -6.35 -15.37 -0.30
CA VAL A 92 -7.68 -15.19 -0.90
C VAL A 92 -8.70 -14.90 0.19
N PHE A 93 -8.68 -15.67 1.28
CA PHE A 93 -9.71 -15.60 2.32
C PHE A 93 -9.65 -14.32 3.17
N ASP A 94 -8.49 -13.99 3.76
CA ASP A 94 -8.36 -12.83 4.66
C ASP A 94 -7.98 -11.54 3.94
N GLY A 95 -7.31 -11.64 2.79
CA GLY A 95 -6.77 -10.49 2.06
C GLY A 95 -7.65 -10.01 0.91
N LEU A 96 -8.14 -10.94 0.07
CA LEU A 96 -8.61 -10.60 -1.28
C LEU A 96 -10.07 -10.94 -1.59
N THR A 97 -10.84 -11.45 -0.62
CA THR A 97 -12.27 -11.77 -0.81
C THR A 97 -13.14 -10.76 -0.07
N ASP A 98 -14.08 -10.16 -0.78
CA ASP A 98 -15.08 -9.31 -0.15
C ASP A 98 -16.04 -10.17 0.68
N VAL A 99 -16.18 -9.84 1.96
CA VAL A 99 -16.99 -10.64 2.88
C VAL A 99 -18.47 -10.57 2.54
N TYR A 100 -18.96 -9.49 1.94
CA TYR A 100 -20.38 -9.27 1.72
C TYR A 100 -20.84 -9.85 0.39
N ASN A 101 -20.06 -9.62 -0.67
CA ASN A 101 -20.35 -10.06 -2.02
C ASN A 101 -19.76 -11.43 -2.37
N LYS A 102 -18.86 -11.97 -1.54
CA LYS A 102 -18.25 -13.31 -1.68
C LYS A 102 -17.50 -13.52 -3.01
N PHE A 103 -16.86 -12.48 -3.51
CA PHE A 103 -15.99 -12.56 -4.68
C PHE A 103 -14.68 -11.80 -4.49
N HIS A 104 -13.77 -11.93 -5.45
CA HIS A 104 -12.43 -11.35 -5.39
C HIS A 104 -12.46 -9.82 -5.50
N MET A 105 -11.49 -9.11 -4.91
CA MET A 105 -11.31 -7.65 -5.07
C MET A 105 -11.30 -7.19 -6.54
N GLY A 106 -10.82 -8.05 -7.44
CA GLY A 106 -10.82 -7.82 -8.88
C GLY A 106 -12.23 -7.69 -9.49
N ASN A 107 -13.23 -8.38 -8.92
CA ASN A 107 -14.62 -8.23 -9.34
C ASN A 107 -15.22 -6.88 -8.87
N CYS A 108 -14.81 -6.35 -7.71
CA CYS A 108 -15.14 -4.97 -7.31
C CYS A 108 -14.55 -3.96 -8.32
N ALA A 109 -13.31 -4.19 -8.73
CA ALA A 109 -12.61 -3.35 -9.71
C ALA A 109 -13.34 -3.34 -11.07
N GLU A 110 -13.81 -4.49 -11.55
CA GLU A 110 -14.65 -4.60 -12.76
C GLU A 110 -15.98 -3.84 -12.61
N ASN A 111 -16.61 -3.90 -11.43
CA ASN A 111 -17.83 -3.15 -11.15
C ASN A 111 -17.59 -1.63 -11.25
N THR A 112 -16.48 -1.11 -10.71
CA THR A 112 -16.11 0.31 -10.89
C THR A 112 -15.79 0.63 -12.35
N ALA A 113 -15.07 -0.23 -13.06
CA ALA A 113 -14.77 -0.05 -14.48
C ALA A 113 -16.07 0.14 -15.29
N LYS A 114 -17.05 -0.73 -15.05
CA LYS A 114 -18.38 -0.65 -15.66
C LYS A 114 -19.12 0.65 -15.29
N LYS A 115 -19.21 0.98 -13.99
CA LYS A 115 -19.95 2.15 -13.50
C LYS A 115 -19.39 3.47 -14.05
N LEU A 116 -18.06 3.58 -14.20
CA LEU A 116 -17.40 4.81 -14.65
C LEU A 116 -17.02 4.80 -16.14
N GLY A 117 -17.34 3.72 -16.87
CA GLY A 117 -17.01 3.57 -18.28
C GLY A 117 -15.50 3.58 -18.55
N ILE A 118 -14.71 2.95 -17.67
CA ILE A 118 -13.25 2.85 -17.82
C ILE A 118 -12.95 1.59 -18.64
N THR A 119 -12.37 1.76 -19.82
CA THR A 119 -12.16 0.65 -20.75
C THR A 119 -10.92 -0.17 -20.42
N ARG A 120 -10.79 -1.34 -21.05
CA ARG A 120 -9.60 -2.19 -20.98
C ARG A 120 -8.35 -1.44 -21.45
N GLU A 121 -8.46 -0.71 -22.54
CA GLU A 121 -7.37 0.04 -23.16
C GLU A 121 -6.84 1.12 -22.21
N GLN A 122 -7.74 1.86 -21.55
CA GLN A 122 -7.35 2.88 -20.57
C GLN A 122 -6.60 2.27 -19.37
N GLN A 123 -7.01 1.09 -18.91
CA GLN A 123 -6.33 0.39 -17.82
C GLN A 123 -4.96 -0.12 -18.25
N ASP A 124 -4.84 -0.69 -19.46
CA ASP A 124 -3.57 -1.17 -19.99
C ASP A 124 -2.59 -0.03 -20.26
N GLU A 125 -3.05 1.09 -20.82
CA GLU A 125 -2.23 2.29 -21.04
C GLU A 125 -1.69 2.84 -19.70
N TYR A 126 -2.54 2.91 -18.68
CA TYR A 126 -2.12 3.32 -17.34
C TYR A 126 -1.08 2.37 -16.77
N ALA A 127 -1.32 1.06 -16.82
CA ALA A 127 -0.39 0.06 -16.30
C ALA A 127 0.97 0.12 -17.01
N ILE A 128 0.98 0.18 -18.34
CA ILE A 128 2.21 0.33 -19.14
C ILE A 128 2.96 1.60 -18.74
N SER A 129 2.24 2.70 -18.50
CA SER A 129 2.83 3.96 -17.99
C SER A 129 3.45 3.76 -16.61
N SER A 130 2.77 3.09 -15.68
CA SER A 130 3.29 2.76 -14.34
C SER A 130 4.61 1.97 -14.43
N TYR A 131 4.66 0.90 -15.24
CA TYR A 131 5.89 0.13 -15.47
C TYR A 131 7.03 0.98 -16.05
N LYS A 132 6.74 1.84 -17.04
CA LYS A 132 7.74 2.73 -17.62
C LYS A 132 8.26 3.77 -16.62
N ARG A 133 7.38 4.33 -15.79
CA ARG A 133 7.75 5.28 -14.73
C ARG A 133 8.61 4.63 -13.66
N SER A 134 8.26 3.43 -13.22
CA SER A 134 9.09 2.63 -12.29
C SER A 134 10.48 2.36 -12.84
N ALA A 135 10.58 1.90 -14.09
CA ALA A 135 11.86 1.65 -14.75
C ALA A 135 12.70 2.94 -14.88
N ALA A 136 12.07 4.06 -15.26
CA ALA A 136 12.74 5.35 -15.36
C ALA A 136 13.21 5.87 -13.99
N ALA A 137 12.42 5.70 -12.94
CA ALA A 137 12.76 6.08 -11.57
C ALA A 137 13.97 5.28 -11.04
N TYR A 138 14.02 3.97 -11.30
CA TYR A 138 15.19 3.14 -11.01
C TYR A 138 16.42 3.58 -11.79
N ALA A 139 16.29 3.82 -13.10
CA ALA A 139 17.39 4.33 -13.93
C ALA A 139 17.91 5.70 -13.46
N ALA A 140 17.01 6.56 -12.96
CA ALA A 140 17.33 7.87 -12.39
C ALA A 140 17.75 7.82 -10.91
N LYS A 141 17.80 6.63 -10.29
CA LYS A 141 18.12 6.42 -8.86
C LYS A 141 17.20 7.18 -7.90
N ALA A 142 15.94 7.40 -8.27
CA ALA A 142 14.97 8.11 -7.45
C ALA A 142 14.69 7.42 -6.10
N PHE A 143 14.88 6.09 -6.03
CA PHE A 143 14.64 5.27 -4.83
C PHE A 143 15.88 5.07 -3.94
N ALA A 144 17.02 5.67 -4.28
CA ALA A 144 18.30 5.38 -3.62
C ALA A 144 18.29 5.69 -2.11
N ASP A 145 17.52 6.69 -1.69
CA ASP A 145 17.44 7.10 -0.28
C ASP A 145 16.30 6.43 0.50
N GLU A 146 15.41 5.68 -0.17
CA GLU A 146 14.26 5.02 0.47
C GLU A 146 14.39 3.49 0.59
N ILE A 147 15.21 2.84 -0.25
CA ILE A 147 15.43 1.39 -0.23
C ILE A 147 16.65 1.01 0.60
N VAL A 148 16.46 0.08 1.54
CA VAL A 148 17.55 -0.57 2.28
C VAL A 148 17.79 -1.96 1.67
N PRO A 149 18.99 -2.26 1.13
CA PRO A 149 19.27 -3.58 0.57
C PRO A 149 19.17 -4.71 1.59
N VAL A 150 18.54 -5.82 1.18
CA VAL A 150 18.31 -7.00 2.03
C VAL A 150 19.22 -8.15 1.59
N PRO A 151 20.19 -8.59 2.42
CA PRO A 151 20.98 -9.79 2.14
C PRO A 151 20.19 -11.05 2.50
N VAL A 152 19.95 -11.93 1.51
CA VAL A 152 19.29 -13.23 1.71
C VAL A 152 20.32 -14.36 1.71
N PRO A 153 20.53 -15.03 2.86
CA PRO A 153 21.48 -16.13 2.98
C PRO A 153 21.21 -17.26 1.98
N GLN A 154 22.27 -17.76 1.35
CA GLN A 154 22.20 -18.90 0.42
C GLN A 154 22.67 -20.19 1.09
N LYS A 155 22.23 -21.34 0.56
CA LYS A 155 22.69 -22.65 1.05
C LYS A 155 24.17 -22.85 0.74
N ARG A 156 24.86 -23.64 1.58
CA ARG A 156 26.22 -24.17 1.36
C ARG A 156 27.33 -23.11 1.13
N GLY A 157 27.38 -22.07 1.95
CA GLY A 157 28.50 -21.12 1.97
C GLY A 157 28.61 -20.20 0.74
N ALA A 158 27.63 -20.25 -0.18
CA ALA A 158 27.52 -19.28 -1.25
C ALA A 158 27.27 -17.87 -0.68
N PRO A 159 27.76 -16.80 -1.35
CA PRO A 159 27.53 -15.43 -0.90
C PRO A 159 26.03 -15.13 -0.87
N PRO A 160 25.57 -14.25 0.04
CA PRO A 160 24.17 -13.85 0.10
C PRO A 160 23.75 -13.16 -1.20
N ILE A 161 22.51 -13.40 -1.65
CA ILE A 161 21.91 -12.60 -2.73
C ILE A 161 21.46 -11.29 -2.11
N ILE A 162 21.89 -10.17 -2.70
CA ILE A 162 21.51 -8.85 -2.23
C ILE A 162 20.33 -8.35 -3.06
N PHE A 163 19.19 -8.15 -2.42
CA PHE A 163 18.03 -7.50 -3.02
C PHE A 163 18.10 -6.00 -2.72
N SER A 164 18.49 -5.21 -3.72
CA SER A 164 18.67 -3.75 -3.61
C SER A 164 17.71 -2.94 -4.48
N GLU A 165 16.81 -3.61 -5.19
CA GLU A 165 15.81 -3.02 -6.08
C GLU A 165 14.54 -3.85 -6.02
N ASP A 166 13.39 -3.23 -6.27
CA ASP A 166 12.14 -3.94 -6.49
C ASP A 166 12.27 -4.92 -7.66
N GLU A 167 11.61 -6.06 -7.55
CA GLU A 167 11.69 -7.09 -8.57
C GLU A 167 10.68 -6.88 -9.71
N GLU A 168 9.50 -6.37 -9.37
CA GLU A 168 8.31 -6.50 -10.22
C GLU A 168 8.39 -5.69 -11.50
N TYR A 169 8.98 -4.49 -11.46
CA TYR A 169 8.98 -3.58 -12.61
C TYR A 169 9.75 -4.13 -13.82
N LYS A 170 10.60 -5.14 -13.58
CA LYS A 170 11.37 -5.88 -14.59
C LYS A 170 10.58 -7.03 -15.21
N LYS A 171 9.51 -7.49 -14.57
CA LYS A 171 8.70 -8.67 -14.94
C LYS A 171 7.55 -8.32 -15.89
N VAL A 172 7.82 -7.52 -16.93
CA VAL A 172 6.81 -7.08 -17.89
C VAL A 172 7.17 -7.42 -19.33
N ASN A 173 6.18 -7.86 -20.12
CA ASN A 173 6.30 -8.00 -21.57
C ASN A 173 5.28 -7.09 -22.26
N PHE A 174 5.75 -5.94 -22.74
CA PHE A 174 4.91 -4.93 -23.37
C PHE A 174 4.23 -5.42 -24.67
N GLU A 175 4.86 -6.32 -25.43
CA GLU A 175 4.31 -6.85 -26.68
C GLU A 175 3.11 -7.80 -26.46
N LYS A 176 3.05 -8.43 -25.30
CA LYS A 176 1.99 -9.36 -24.90
C LYS A 176 0.95 -8.72 -23.97
N PHE A 177 1.19 -7.50 -23.51
CA PHE A 177 0.40 -6.84 -22.47
C PHE A 177 -1.08 -6.73 -22.84
N ASN A 178 -1.37 -6.21 -24.03
CA ASN A 178 -2.73 -6.06 -24.55
C ASN A 178 -3.39 -7.39 -24.97
N LYS A 179 -2.67 -8.52 -24.93
CA LYS A 179 -3.18 -9.86 -25.26
C LYS A 179 -3.52 -10.67 -24.02
N LEU A 180 -3.26 -10.15 -22.82
CA LEU A 180 -3.58 -10.85 -21.58
C LEU A 180 -5.09 -11.03 -21.43
N ALA A 181 -5.48 -12.23 -21.03
CA ALA A 181 -6.87 -12.56 -20.71
C ALA A 181 -7.31 -11.88 -19.41
N THR A 182 -8.60 -11.58 -19.33
CA THR A 182 -9.22 -11.08 -18.11
C THR A 182 -9.35 -12.21 -17.10
N VAL A 183 -8.99 -11.96 -15.85
CA VAL A 183 -8.81 -13.04 -14.85
C VAL A 183 -9.96 -13.11 -13.84
N PHE A 184 -10.72 -12.03 -13.66
CA PHE A 184 -11.80 -11.96 -12.66
C PHE A 184 -13.20 -12.03 -13.28
N GLN A 185 -13.36 -11.61 -14.53
CA GLN A 185 -14.64 -11.60 -15.24
C GLN A 185 -14.44 -12.08 -16.68
N LYS A 186 -15.23 -13.10 -17.08
CA LYS A 186 -15.16 -13.70 -18.43
C LYS A 186 -15.82 -12.81 -19.48
N GLU A 187 -17.03 -12.35 -19.21
CA GLU A 187 -17.80 -11.54 -20.16
C GLU A 187 -17.50 -10.06 -19.96
N ASN A 188 -17.02 -9.37 -21.00
CA ASN A 188 -16.74 -7.93 -20.96
C ASN A 188 -15.82 -7.51 -19.80
N GLY A 189 -14.89 -8.38 -19.39
CA GLY A 189 -13.89 -8.06 -18.38
C GLY A 189 -12.86 -7.06 -18.91
N THR A 190 -12.22 -6.36 -17.98
CA THR A 190 -11.21 -5.34 -18.26
C THR A 190 -9.93 -5.52 -17.43
N VAL A 191 -10.03 -6.22 -16.29
CA VAL A 191 -8.91 -6.42 -15.37
C VAL A 191 -8.12 -7.68 -15.73
N THR A 192 -6.81 -7.52 -15.86
CA THR A 192 -5.84 -8.59 -16.19
C THR A 192 -4.73 -8.66 -15.16
N ALA A 193 -3.91 -9.72 -15.22
CA ALA A 193 -2.71 -9.80 -14.40
C ALA A 193 -1.70 -8.68 -14.70
N GLY A 194 -1.71 -8.09 -15.89
CA GLY A 194 -0.79 -7.00 -16.24
C GLY A 194 -1.21 -5.65 -15.66
N ASN A 195 -2.51 -5.39 -15.56
CA ASN A 195 -3.06 -4.11 -15.12
C ASN A 195 -3.60 -4.13 -13.67
N ALA A 196 -3.45 -5.26 -12.96
CA ALA A 196 -3.67 -5.42 -11.52
C ALA A 196 -2.34 -5.36 -10.76
N SER A 197 -2.36 -5.04 -9.47
CA SER A 197 -1.18 -5.26 -8.64
C SER A 197 -0.91 -6.74 -8.41
N THR A 198 0.36 -7.10 -8.22
CA THR A 198 0.78 -8.47 -7.91
C THR A 198 0.76 -8.77 -6.41
N LEU A 199 0.99 -10.04 -6.05
CA LEU A 199 1.18 -10.48 -4.67
C LEU A 199 2.67 -10.40 -4.35
N ASN A 200 3.05 -9.70 -3.29
CA ASN A 200 4.46 -9.39 -3.03
C ASN A 200 4.78 -9.42 -1.54
N ASP A 201 6.08 -9.46 -1.24
CA ASP A 201 6.63 -9.34 0.11
C ASP A 201 7.30 -7.99 0.28
N GLY A 202 7.21 -7.39 1.47
CA GLY A 202 7.94 -6.17 1.79
C GLY A 202 7.51 -5.49 3.08
N ALA A 203 8.33 -4.55 3.54
CA ALA A 203 8.07 -3.74 4.72
C ALA A 203 8.53 -2.29 4.50
N ALA A 204 7.83 -1.34 5.12
CA ALA A 204 8.19 0.08 5.12
C ALA A 204 7.89 0.68 6.49
N ALA A 205 8.71 1.61 6.96
CA ALA A 205 8.54 2.25 8.26
C ALA A 205 9.00 3.72 8.23
N VAL A 206 8.39 4.52 9.11
CA VAL A 206 8.74 5.91 9.39
C VAL A 206 8.99 6.07 10.88
N LEU A 207 9.97 6.91 11.23
CA LEU A 207 10.19 7.37 12.60
C LEU A 207 9.50 8.73 12.76
N LEU A 208 8.49 8.79 13.62
CA LEU A 208 7.71 9.99 13.89
C LEU A 208 8.10 10.56 15.25
N MET A 209 8.20 11.88 15.32
CA MET A 209 8.58 12.59 16.53
C MET A 209 7.76 13.87 16.66
N THR A 210 7.57 14.35 17.89
CA THR A 210 7.14 15.74 18.08
C THR A 210 8.26 16.70 17.67
N ALA A 211 7.91 17.96 17.39
CA ALA A 211 8.90 18.98 17.04
C ALA A 211 9.90 19.21 18.20
N GLU A 212 9.40 19.17 19.43
CA GLU A 212 10.17 19.32 20.66
C GLU A 212 11.17 18.17 20.82
N ALA A 213 10.76 16.92 20.53
CA ALA A 213 11.66 15.76 20.59
C ALA A 213 12.73 15.83 19.50
N ALA A 214 12.38 16.25 18.28
CA ALA A 214 13.33 16.43 17.19
C ALA A 214 14.39 17.49 17.54
N GLN A 215 13.95 18.62 18.13
CA GLN A 215 14.85 19.67 18.62
C GLN A 215 15.73 19.17 19.77
N ARG A 216 15.15 18.50 20.77
CA ARG A 216 15.85 17.92 21.93
C ARG A 216 16.96 16.95 21.50
N LEU A 217 16.69 16.14 20.48
CA LEU A 217 17.64 15.15 19.94
C LEU A 217 18.53 15.70 18.81
N LYS A 218 18.35 16.97 18.42
CA LYS A 218 19.12 17.65 17.36
C LYS A 218 19.09 16.90 16.03
N VAL A 219 17.94 16.31 15.68
CA VAL A 219 17.74 15.61 14.40
C VAL A 219 16.97 16.50 13.41
N LYS A 220 17.29 16.36 12.12
CA LYS A 220 16.61 17.12 11.06
C LYS A 220 15.37 16.35 10.60
N PRO A 221 14.15 16.89 10.76
CA PRO A 221 12.95 16.25 10.23
C PRO A 221 12.97 16.24 8.69
N LEU A 222 12.46 15.17 8.09
CA LEU A 222 12.38 15.02 6.63
C LEU A 222 11.13 15.65 6.03
N ALA A 223 10.02 15.63 6.77
CA ALA A 223 8.72 16.15 6.39
C ALA A 223 7.86 16.33 7.65
N ARG A 224 6.76 17.07 7.52
CA ARG A 224 5.72 17.27 8.53
C ARG A 224 4.42 16.63 8.08
N ILE A 225 3.78 15.84 8.93
CA ILE A 225 2.41 15.38 8.70
C ILE A 225 1.47 16.57 8.91
N VAL A 226 0.76 16.98 7.87
CA VAL A 226 -0.17 18.13 7.89
C VAL A 226 -1.54 17.70 8.38
N GLY A 227 -2.02 16.55 7.90
CA GLY A 227 -3.33 16.02 8.23
C GLY A 227 -3.53 14.61 7.68
N TYR A 228 -4.61 13.99 8.11
CA TYR A 228 -5.02 12.67 7.66
C TYR A 228 -6.54 12.52 7.81
N ALA A 229 -7.13 11.64 7.00
CA ALA A 229 -8.54 11.30 7.03
C ALA A 229 -8.78 9.83 6.64
N ASP A 230 -9.88 9.28 7.12
CA ASP A 230 -10.44 8.02 6.62
C ASP A 230 -11.74 8.31 5.87
N GLY A 231 -12.01 7.51 4.83
CA GLY A 231 -13.25 7.50 4.07
C GLY A 231 -13.76 6.08 3.91
N GLU A 232 -15.07 5.90 3.91
CA GLU A 232 -15.73 4.61 3.69
C GLU A 232 -16.89 4.84 2.71
N CYS A 233 -17.13 3.88 1.84
CA CYS A 233 -18.27 3.78 0.94
C CYS A 233 -18.81 2.33 0.97
N ASP A 234 -19.69 1.97 0.04
CA ASP A 234 -20.14 0.59 -0.10
C ASP A 234 -18.93 -0.35 -0.31
N PRO A 235 -18.88 -1.53 0.35
CA PRO A 235 -17.80 -2.49 0.18
C PRO A 235 -17.40 -2.80 -1.27
N ILE A 236 -18.36 -2.91 -2.19
CA ILE A 236 -18.07 -3.17 -3.61
C ILE A 236 -17.43 -1.96 -4.33
N ASP A 237 -17.64 -0.76 -3.79
CA ASP A 237 -17.18 0.50 -4.34
C ASP A 237 -15.88 0.99 -3.69
N PHE A 238 -15.16 0.13 -2.95
CA PHE A 238 -13.84 0.45 -2.39
C PHE A 238 -12.84 1.08 -3.40
N PRO A 239 -12.86 0.78 -4.72
CA PRO A 239 -11.96 1.44 -5.67
C PRO A 239 -12.09 2.97 -5.70
N ILE A 240 -13.27 3.53 -5.37
CA ILE A 240 -13.50 4.98 -5.29
C ILE A 240 -13.49 5.53 -3.87
N ALA A 241 -13.25 4.70 -2.85
CA ALA A 241 -13.11 5.17 -1.47
C ALA A 241 -12.04 6.26 -1.27
N PRO A 242 -10.89 6.28 -2.01
CA PRO A 242 -9.96 7.40 -1.91
C PRO A 242 -10.58 8.74 -2.33
N ALA A 243 -11.54 8.74 -3.26
CA ALA A 243 -12.32 9.92 -3.61
C ALA A 243 -13.30 10.37 -2.51
N VAL A 244 -13.49 9.58 -1.45
CA VAL A 244 -14.17 10.00 -0.21
C VAL A 244 -13.15 10.51 0.83
N ALA A 245 -12.00 9.84 0.97
CA ALA A 245 -11.00 10.19 1.97
C ALA A 245 -10.19 11.46 1.62
N ILE A 246 -9.87 11.69 0.34
CA ILE A 246 -9.08 12.85 -0.11
C ILE A 246 -9.85 14.16 0.12
N PRO A 247 -11.11 14.34 -0.30
CA PRO A 247 -11.83 15.59 -0.05
C PRO A 247 -11.94 15.93 1.43
N LYS A 248 -12.21 14.95 2.30
CA LYS A 248 -12.22 15.13 3.77
C LYS A 248 -10.87 15.62 4.30
N LEU A 249 -9.76 15.08 3.78
CA LEU A 249 -8.42 15.51 4.14
C LEU A 249 -8.16 16.95 3.69
N LEU A 250 -8.48 17.28 2.43
CA LEU A 250 -8.30 18.63 1.89
C LEU A 250 -9.11 19.66 2.68
N GLU A 251 -10.38 19.36 2.97
CA GLU A 251 -11.25 20.20 3.81
C GLU A 251 -10.65 20.39 5.21
N LYS A 252 -10.25 19.31 5.88
CA LYS A 252 -9.67 19.36 7.22
C LYS A 252 -8.35 20.16 7.29
N THR A 253 -7.57 20.15 6.21
CA THR A 253 -6.29 20.88 6.14
C THR A 253 -6.43 22.29 5.59
N GLY A 254 -7.56 22.62 4.96
CA GLY A 254 -7.77 23.87 4.24
C GLY A 254 -6.94 24.01 2.95
N VAL A 255 -6.28 22.94 2.50
CA VAL A 255 -5.41 22.93 1.31
C VAL A 255 -6.25 22.63 0.06
N LYS A 256 -6.02 23.37 -1.03
CA LYS A 256 -6.71 23.12 -2.30
C LYS A 256 -6.00 22.01 -3.08
N LYS A 257 -6.73 21.30 -3.94
CA LYS A 257 -6.16 20.19 -4.75
C LYS A 257 -5.05 20.68 -5.68
N GLU A 258 -5.11 21.93 -6.13
CA GLU A 258 -4.14 22.54 -7.03
C GLU A 258 -2.78 22.79 -6.35
N ASP A 259 -2.78 22.97 -5.03
CA ASP A 259 -1.59 23.21 -4.20
C ASP A 259 -0.83 21.93 -3.85
N VAL A 260 -1.37 20.76 -4.21
CA VAL A 260 -0.70 19.47 -4.03
C VAL A 260 0.26 19.25 -5.21
N ALA A 261 1.53 19.03 -4.87
CA ALA A 261 2.60 18.82 -5.84
C ALA A 261 2.59 17.39 -6.39
N LEU A 262 2.44 16.40 -5.51
CA LEU A 262 2.45 14.97 -5.84
C LEU A 262 1.30 14.23 -5.15
N TRP A 263 0.71 13.31 -5.91
CA TRP A 263 -0.34 12.40 -5.45
C TRP A 263 0.15 10.97 -5.54
N GLU A 264 0.21 10.28 -4.40
CA GLU A 264 0.45 8.84 -4.34
C GLU A 264 -0.89 8.14 -4.13
N ILE A 265 -1.52 7.70 -5.22
CA ILE A 265 -2.79 6.94 -5.17
C ILE A 265 -2.45 5.47 -5.39
N ASN A 266 -2.63 4.64 -4.36
CA ASN A 266 -2.25 3.23 -4.43
C ASN A 266 -2.90 2.52 -5.62
N GLU A 267 -2.08 1.89 -6.45
CA GLU A 267 -2.52 1.18 -7.65
C GLU A 267 -2.92 -0.27 -7.31
N ALA A 268 -3.92 -0.49 -6.46
CA ALA A 268 -4.41 -1.86 -6.20
C ALA A 268 -4.86 -2.54 -7.52
N PHE A 269 -5.46 -1.74 -8.40
CA PHE A 269 -5.66 -2.04 -9.81
C PHE A 269 -5.49 -0.73 -10.59
N SER A 270 -5.16 -0.81 -11.88
CA SER A 270 -5.05 0.39 -12.73
C SER A 270 -6.35 1.18 -12.76
N VAL A 271 -7.51 0.49 -12.78
CA VAL A 271 -8.83 1.13 -12.69
C VAL A 271 -9.00 1.97 -11.42
N VAL A 272 -8.38 1.62 -10.29
CA VAL A 272 -8.46 2.41 -9.04
C VAL A 272 -7.84 3.77 -9.25
N ALA A 273 -6.62 3.82 -9.81
CA ALA A 273 -5.95 5.09 -10.06
C ALA A 273 -6.68 5.92 -11.12
N VAL A 274 -7.09 5.31 -12.23
CA VAL A 274 -7.84 5.99 -13.31
C VAL A 274 -9.19 6.51 -12.80
N ALA A 275 -9.90 5.73 -11.97
CA ALA A 275 -11.17 6.14 -11.38
C ALA A 275 -10.99 7.36 -10.45
N ASN A 276 -10.02 7.31 -9.52
CA ASN A 276 -9.80 8.43 -8.61
C ASN A 276 -9.27 9.67 -9.32
N GLN A 277 -8.41 9.51 -10.33
CA GLN A 277 -8.01 10.62 -11.20
C GLN A 277 -9.23 11.29 -11.84
N LYS A 278 -10.15 10.50 -12.41
CA LYS A 278 -11.36 10.98 -13.08
C LYS A 278 -12.32 11.66 -12.11
N VAL A 279 -12.62 11.03 -10.97
CA VAL A 279 -13.61 11.52 -9.99
C VAL A 279 -13.12 12.79 -9.28
N LEU A 280 -11.83 12.88 -8.98
CA LEU A 280 -11.24 14.03 -8.28
C LEU A 280 -10.71 15.11 -9.24
N GLU A 281 -10.75 14.83 -10.55
CA GLU A 281 -10.22 15.69 -11.61
C GLU A 281 -8.77 16.13 -11.31
N LEU A 282 -7.91 15.14 -11.07
CA LEU A 282 -6.50 15.36 -10.74
C LEU A 282 -5.64 15.38 -12.01
N ASP A 283 -4.57 16.16 -11.95
CA ASP A 283 -3.57 16.19 -13.02
C ASP A 283 -2.82 14.84 -13.09
N PRO A 284 -2.92 14.08 -14.20
CA PRO A 284 -2.22 12.80 -14.36
C PRO A 284 -0.69 12.90 -14.32
N ALA A 285 -0.13 14.09 -14.56
CA ALA A 285 1.31 14.31 -14.47
C ALA A 285 1.81 14.35 -13.02
N LYS A 286 0.91 14.53 -12.04
CA LYS A 286 1.24 14.59 -10.61
C LYS A 286 0.91 13.30 -9.84
N ILE A 287 0.26 12.32 -10.47
CA ILE A 287 -0.12 11.05 -9.83
C ILE A 287 0.96 10.00 -10.08
N ASN A 288 1.47 9.35 -9.04
CA ASN A 288 2.39 8.19 -9.10
C ASN A 288 3.53 8.40 -10.09
N VAL A 289 4.29 9.48 -9.91
CA VAL A 289 5.28 9.97 -10.89
C VAL A 289 6.45 9.01 -11.07
N HIS A 290 6.74 8.19 -10.05
CA HIS A 290 7.76 7.15 -10.08
C HIS A 290 7.17 5.73 -10.20
N GLY A 291 5.94 5.64 -10.70
CA GLY A 291 5.18 4.38 -10.79
C GLY A 291 4.50 4.03 -9.47
N GLY A 292 3.94 2.83 -9.39
CA GLY A 292 3.13 2.43 -8.25
C GLY A 292 2.93 0.92 -8.16
N ALA A 293 1.93 0.51 -7.37
CA ALA A 293 1.76 -0.89 -6.96
C ALA A 293 1.47 -1.87 -8.12
N VAL A 294 0.99 -1.42 -9.28
CA VAL A 294 0.83 -2.28 -10.48
C VAL A 294 2.18 -2.74 -11.02
N SER A 295 3.22 -1.93 -10.86
CA SER A 295 4.56 -2.20 -11.40
C SER A 295 5.64 -2.43 -10.36
N LEU A 296 5.46 -1.97 -9.13
CA LEU A 296 6.40 -2.17 -8.02
C LEU A 296 5.97 -3.31 -7.08
N GLY A 297 4.70 -3.72 -7.16
CA GLY A 297 4.11 -4.74 -6.30
C GLY A 297 3.30 -4.17 -5.13
N HIS A 298 2.48 -5.02 -4.52
CA HIS A 298 1.54 -4.65 -3.46
C HIS A 298 1.56 -5.60 -2.25
N PRO A 299 2.59 -5.56 -1.39
CA PRO A 299 2.53 -6.16 -0.07
C PRO A 299 1.48 -5.39 0.76
N ILE A 300 0.29 -5.99 0.92
CA ILE A 300 -0.94 -5.26 1.28
C ILE A 300 -0.84 -4.55 2.63
N GLY A 301 -0.27 -5.18 3.67
CA GLY A 301 -0.08 -4.55 4.98
C GLY A 301 0.96 -3.42 5.01
N MET A 302 1.86 -3.37 4.03
CA MET A 302 2.96 -2.40 3.94
C MET A 302 2.63 -1.18 3.08
N SER A 303 1.88 -1.38 2.00
CA SER A 303 1.85 -0.42 0.88
C SER A 303 1.42 0.99 1.28
N GLY A 304 0.48 1.13 2.22
CA GLY A 304 0.09 2.44 2.73
C GLY A 304 1.22 3.23 3.39
N ALA A 305 2.19 2.56 4.02
CA ALA A 305 3.38 3.20 4.57
C ALA A 305 4.42 3.50 3.48
N ARG A 306 4.59 2.62 2.49
CA ARG A 306 5.49 2.83 1.34
C ARG A 306 5.17 4.13 0.59
N LEU A 307 3.90 4.43 0.35
CA LEU A 307 3.49 5.68 -0.30
C LEU A 307 3.94 6.93 0.48
N VAL A 308 3.81 6.90 1.81
CA VAL A 308 4.21 8.01 2.67
C VAL A 308 5.73 8.15 2.70
N VAL A 309 6.46 7.03 2.80
CA VAL A 309 7.93 7.03 2.66
C VAL A 309 8.32 7.65 1.33
N HIS A 310 7.69 7.23 0.23
CA HIS A 310 8.01 7.75 -1.09
C HIS A 310 7.83 9.27 -1.20
N LEU A 311 6.70 9.80 -0.72
CA LEU A 311 6.48 11.25 -0.68
C LEU A 311 7.54 11.97 0.18
N CYS A 312 7.98 11.37 1.29
CA CYS A 312 9.04 11.96 2.11
C CYS A 312 10.34 12.11 1.32
N HIS A 313 10.63 11.28 0.32
CA HIS A 313 11.86 11.38 -0.48
C HIS A 313 11.67 12.14 -1.80
N ALA A 314 10.51 12.03 -2.43
CA ALA A 314 10.24 12.60 -3.75
C ALA A 314 9.89 14.09 -3.74
N LEU A 315 9.23 14.59 -2.67
CA LEU A 315 8.85 16.00 -2.57
C LEU A 315 10.06 16.93 -2.39
N LYS A 316 9.96 18.14 -2.94
CA LYS A 316 10.90 19.23 -2.70
C LYS A 316 10.45 20.09 -1.53
N LYS A 317 11.39 20.80 -0.90
CA LYS A 317 11.14 21.65 0.27
C LYS A 317 9.95 22.61 0.06
N GLY A 318 8.99 22.58 0.97
CA GLY A 318 7.77 23.39 0.94
C GLY A 318 6.63 22.81 0.10
N GLU A 319 6.87 21.75 -0.67
CA GLU A 319 5.83 21.07 -1.42
C GLU A 319 4.98 20.19 -0.50
N LYS A 320 3.69 20.10 -0.83
CA LYS A 320 2.72 19.21 -0.17
C LYS A 320 2.46 18.02 -1.07
N GLY A 321 2.44 16.84 -0.47
CA GLY A 321 2.04 15.60 -1.13
C GLY A 321 0.90 14.92 -0.39
N VAL A 322 0.05 14.22 -1.13
CA VAL A 322 -1.04 13.43 -0.56
C VAL A 322 -0.88 11.98 -0.98
N ALA A 323 -0.79 11.08 0.00
CA ALA A 323 -0.89 9.65 -0.20
C ALA A 323 -2.31 9.19 0.14
N ALA A 324 -2.90 8.34 -0.69
CA ALA A 324 -4.20 7.73 -0.45
C ALA A 324 -4.21 6.27 -0.89
N ILE A 325 -4.86 5.43 -0.09
CA ILE A 325 -4.93 4.00 -0.32
C ILE A 325 -6.33 3.50 0.02
N CYS A 326 -6.93 2.73 -0.89
CA CYS A 326 -8.18 2.02 -0.63
C CYS A 326 -7.91 0.71 0.12
N ASN A 327 -8.94 0.14 0.75
CA ASN A 327 -8.89 -1.16 1.41
C ASN A 327 -10.18 -1.95 1.17
N GLY A 328 -10.06 -3.27 1.11
CA GLY A 328 -11.21 -4.17 1.07
C GLY A 328 -12.20 -3.88 2.21
N GLY A 329 -13.49 -4.07 1.95
CA GLY A 329 -14.57 -3.70 2.86
C GLY A 329 -15.13 -2.28 2.66
N GLY A 330 -14.65 -1.51 1.68
CA GLY A 330 -15.24 -0.22 1.28
C GLY A 330 -14.46 1.02 1.72
N GLY A 331 -13.26 0.85 2.28
CA GLY A 331 -12.55 1.92 2.97
C GLY A 331 -11.39 2.53 2.20
N ALA A 332 -10.93 3.67 2.70
CA ALA A 332 -9.67 4.29 2.34
C ALA A 332 -9.09 5.12 3.49
N SER A 333 -7.77 5.26 3.48
CA SER A 333 -7.04 6.21 4.33
C SER A 333 -6.25 7.18 3.45
N SER A 334 -6.10 8.42 3.92
CA SER A 334 -5.28 9.45 3.26
C SER A 334 -4.43 10.22 4.26
N ILE A 335 -3.20 10.56 3.89
CA ILE A 335 -2.26 11.38 4.66
C ILE A 335 -1.70 12.47 3.75
N MET A 336 -1.69 13.71 4.26
CA MET A 336 -0.95 14.82 3.67
C MET A 336 0.34 15.06 4.45
N ILE A 337 1.44 15.20 3.72
CA ILE A 337 2.73 15.64 4.27
C ILE A 337 3.22 16.90 3.55
N GLU A 338 4.08 17.65 4.22
CA GLU A 338 4.81 18.79 3.67
C GLU A 338 6.31 18.59 3.92
N LYS A 339 7.13 18.78 2.89
CA LYS A 339 8.59 18.56 2.94
C LYS A 339 9.36 19.72 3.58
#